data_AF-A0A645HRV1-F1
#
_entry.id   AF-A0A645HRV1-F1
#
_cell.length_a   1.000
_cell.length_b   1.000
_cell.length_c   1.000
_cell.angle_alpha   90.00
_cell.angle_beta   90.00
_cell.angle_gamma   90.00
#
_symmetry.space_group_name_H-M   'P 1'
#
loop_
_entity.id
_entity.type
_entity.pdbx_description
1 polymer ?
#
loop_
_entity_poly.entity_id
_entity_poly.type
_entity_poly.pdbx_seq_one_letter_code
_entity_poly.pdbx_strand_id
1 'polypeptide(L)'
;MSVDGKSAGRIAFAPFELELGKLKSGLHKVDVTAYGNRANAFGIVHHVNQDLPWYGPGAWRVSGKDWTYPYNLRAMGIIKAPNVKVAEGNL
;
A
#
# COMPACT_ATOMS: atom_id res chain seq x y z
N MET A 1 -6.24 10.38 4.14
CA MET A 1 -7.55 9.81 4.50
C MET A 1 -8.50 10.95 4.81
N SER A 2 -9.78 10.80 4.49
CA SER A 2 -10.81 11.75 4.90
C SER A 2 -12.03 11.03 5.49
N VAL A 3 -12.73 11.72 6.40
CA VAL A 3 -14.01 11.30 6.97
C VAL A 3 -15.02 12.39 6.67
N ASP A 4 -16.14 12.03 6.04
CA ASP A 4 -17.20 12.95 5.61
C ASP A 4 -16.67 14.16 4.81
N GLY A 5 -15.70 13.90 3.91
CA GLY A 5 -15.07 14.92 3.07
C GLY A 5 -14.03 15.80 3.78
N LYS A 6 -13.79 15.61 5.08
CA LYS A 6 -12.76 16.35 5.85
C LYS A 6 -11.49 15.53 5.99
N SER A 7 -10.34 16.16 5.77
CA SER A 7 -9.04 15.49 5.96
C SER A 7 -8.87 15.00 7.40
N ALA A 8 -8.62 13.70 7.58
CA ALA A 8 -8.42 13.06 8.88
C ALA A 8 -6.95 12.77 9.20
N GLY A 9 -6.06 12.89 8.21
CA GLY A 9 -4.63 12.63 8.37
C GLY A 9 -4.06 11.67 7.33
N ARG A 10 -2.79 11.29 7.54
CA ARG A 10 -2.01 10.40 6.67
C ARG A 10 -1.51 9.20 7.46
N ILE A 11 -1.55 8.04 6.83
CA ILE A 11 -1.01 6.78 7.36
C ILE A 11 0.23 6.47 6.55
N ALA A 12 1.42 6.63 7.14
CA ALA A 12 2.69 6.45 6.43
C ALA A 12 3.49 5.23 6.92
N PHE A 13 3.34 4.84 8.18
CA PHE A 13 4.15 3.80 8.82
C PHE A 13 3.29 2.82 9.61
N ALA A 14 3.87 1.66 9.90
CA ALA A 14 3.29 0.68 10.82
C ALA A 14 3.01 1.35 12.18
N PRO A 15 1.89 1.02 12.85
CA PRO A 15 0.98 -0.11 12.58
C PRO A 15 -0.08 0.13 11.48
N PHE A 16 0.05 1.20 10.69
CA PHE A 16 -0.92 1.62 9.66
C PHE A 16 -2.30 1.97 10.21
N GLU A 17 -2.32 2.62 11.38
CA GLU A 17 -3.54 3.03 12.08
C GLU A 17 -3.64 4.56 12.12
N LEU A 18 -4.87 5.07 12.21
CA LEU A 18 -5.17 6.48 12.37
C LEU A 18 -6.33 6.65 13.34
N GLU A 19 -6.12 7.43 14.39
CA GLU A 19 -7.19 7.84 15.30
C GLU A 19 -8.09 8.89 14.62
N LEU A 20 -9.39 8.60 14.57
CA LEU A 20 -10.40 9.48 13.98
C LEU A 20 -11.06 10.38 15.04
N GLY A 21 -10.73 10.20 16.32
CA GLY A 21 -11.33 10.89 17.44
C GLY A 21 -12.79 10.48 17.67
N LYS A 22 -13.57 11.38 18.27
CA LYS A 22 -14.98 11.13 18.56
C LYS A 22 -15.86 11.45 17.35
N LEU A 23 -16.44 10.42 16.75
CA LEU A 23 -17.46 10.56 15.72
C LEU A 23 -18.86 10.52 16.35
N LYS A 24 -19.81 11.20 15.71
CA LYS A 24 -21.22 11.15 16.14
C LYS A 24 -21.81 9.77 15.83
N SER A 25 -22.90 9.42 16.51
CA SER A 25 -23.65 8.23 16.10
C SER A 25 -24.25 8.46 14.70
N GLY A 26 -24.11 7.47 13.83
CA GLY A 26 -24.66 7.51 12.48
C GLY A 26 -23.73 6.89 11.45
N LEU A 27 -24.11 7.08 10.18
CA LEU A 27 -23.33 6.63 9.04
C LEU A 27 -22.26 7.67 8.70
N HIS A 28 -21.02 7.22 8.59
CA HIS A 28 -19.88 8.04 8.19
C HIS A 28 -19.25 7.46 6.92
N LYS A 29 -18.81 8.34 6.03
CA LYS A 29 -18.06 7.95 4.82
C LYS A 29 -16.58 8.13 5.08
N VAL A 30 -15.79 7.06 4.86
CA VAL A 30 -14.33 7.10 4.94
C VAL A 30 -13.75 6.94 3.55
N ASP A 31 -12.95 7.92 3.11
CA ASP A 31 -12.21 7.83 1.85
C ASP A 31 -10.71 7.61 2.13
N VAL A 32 -10.17 6.59 1.47
CA VAL A 32 -8.75 6.20 1.57
C VAL A 32 -8.11 6.30 0.20
N THR A 33 -7.13 7.19 0.07
CA THR A 33 -6.26 7.27 -1.11
C THR A 33 -4.95 6.58 -0.79
N ALA A 34 -4.68 5.45 -1.46
CA ALA A 34 -3.38 4.77 -1.37
C ALA A 34 -2.47 5.25 -2.50
N TYR A 35 -1.30 5.76 -2.14
CA TYR A 35 -0.26 6.15 -3.09
C TYR A 35 0.70 4.98 -3.31
N GLY A 36 0.84 4.56 -4.57
CA GLY A 36 1.78 3.54 -4.98
C GLY A 36 3.14 4.10 -5.37
N ASN A 37 3.93 3.26 -6.03
CA ASN A 37 5.18 3.65 -6.66
C ASN A 37 5.24 3.08 -8.10
N ARG A 38 6.37 3.28 -8.77
CA ARG A 38 6.56 2.93 -10.18
C ARG A 38 7.01 1.48 -10.43
N ALA A 39 7.13 0.65 -9.39
CA ALA A 39 7.72 -0.69 -9.52
C ALA A 39 6.98 -1.57 -10.54
N ASN A 40 5.65 -1.50 -10.60
CA ASN A 40 4.86 -2.31 -11.54
C ASN A 40 4.78 -1.71 -12.95
N ALA A 41 5.22 -0.46 -13.14
CA ALA A 41 5.23 0.22 -14.43
C ALA A 41 6.61 0.19 -15.10
N PHE A 42 7.68 0.34 -14.31
CA PHE A 42 9.05 0.51 -14.81
C PHE A 42 10.09 -0.36 -14.09
N GLY A 43 9.66 -1.19 -13.12
CA GLY A 43 10.56 -2.10 -12.41
C GLY A 43 10.93 -3.32 -13.24
N ILE A 44 11.62 -4.25 -12.58
CA ILE A 44 12.13 -5.50 -13.16
C ILE A 44 11.03 -6.57 -13.25
N VAL A 45 9.89 -6.24 -13.88
CA VAL A 45 8.69 -7.09 -13.86
C VAL A 45 8.88 -8.47 -14.47
N HIS A 46 9.94 -8.69 -15.25
CA HIS A 46 10.28 -10.00 -15.81
C HIS A 46 11.25 -10.81 -14.95
N HIS A 47 11.86 -10.21 -13.93
CA HIS A 47 12.86 -10.88 -13.11
C HIS A 47 12.18 -11.80 -12.10
N VAL A 48 12.67 -13.03 -11.95
CA VAL A 48 12.10 -14.02 -11.00
C VAL A 48 12.40 -13.61 -9.56
N ASN A 49 13.64 -13.19 -9.29
CA ASN A 49 14.02 -12.68 -7.98
C ASN A 49 13.57 -11.22 -7.80
N GLN A 50 12.63 -10.97 -6.88
CA GLN A 50 12.14 -9.62 -6.57
C GLN A 50 12.94 -8.90 -5.47
N ASP A 51 13.82 -9.62 -4.77
CA ASP A 51 14.57 -9.13 -3.61
C ASP A 51 16.04 -8.85 -3.96
N LEU A 52 16.30 -8.39 -5.19
CA LEU A 52 17.64 -7.98 -5.58
C LEU A 52 18.14 -6.85 -4.67
N PRO A 53 19.39 -6.92 -4.19
CA PRO A 53 19.96 -5.88 -3.33
C PRO A 53 20.19 -4.56 -4.08
N TRP A 54 20.23 -4.61 -5.41
CA TRP A 54 20.43 -3.44 -6.26
C TRP A 54 19.78 -3.62 -7.64
N TYR A 55 19.16 -2.54 -8.14
CA TYR A 55 18.46 -2.51 -9.43
C TYR A 55 19.29 -1.78 -10.48
N GLY A 56 20.33 -2.46 -10.96
CA GLY A 56 21.13 -1.99 -12.09
C GLY A 56 20.70 -2.54 -13.44
N PRO A 57 21.39 -2.18 -14.53
CA PRO A 57 21.07 -2.67 -15.88
C PRO A 57 20.97 -4.19 -15.98
N GLY A 58 21.78 -4.93 -15.19
CA GLY A 58 21.73 -6.39 -15.14
C GLY A 58 20.37 -6.95 -14.72
N ALA A 59 19.61 -6.22 -13.89
CA ALA A 59 18.31 -6.65 -13.41
C ALA A 59 17.19 -6.60 -14.47
N TRP A 60 17.40 -5.87 -15.59
CA TRP A 60 16.50 -5.89 -16.76
C TRP A 60 17.00 -6.76 -17.90
N ARG A 61 18.29 -7.12 -17.89
CA ARG A 61 18.96 -7.87 -18.97
C ARG A 61 19.16 -9.34 -18.58
N VAL A 62 18.16 -9.92 -17.92
CA VAL A 62 18.18 -11.33 -17.50
C VAL A 62 17.57 -12.26 -18.53
N SER A 63 17.98 -13.53 -18.48
CA SER A 63 17.50 -14.60 -19.34
C SER A 63 17.48 -15.93 -18.58
N GLY A 64 16.95 -16.98 -19.21
CA GLY A 64 16.91 -18.31 -18.63
C GLY A 64 16.09 -18.34 -17.34
N LYS A 65 16.64 -18.96 -16.28
CA LYS A 65 15.95 -19.19 -15.01
C LYS A 65 15.57 -17.92 -14.25
N ASP A 66 16.21 -16.78 -14.56
CA ASP A 66 16.00 -15.52 -13.85
C ASP A 66 14.98 -14.62 -14.56
N TRP A 67 14.46 -15.03 -15.72
CA TRP A 67 13.52 -14.28 -16.55
C TRP A 67 12.22 -15.04 -16.79
N THR A 68 11.08 -14.32 -16.80
CA THR A 68 9.76 -14.87 -17.16
C THR A 68 9.06 -13.99 -18.18
N TYR A 69 8.30 -14.61 -19.10
CA TYR A 69 7.45 -13.87 -20.04
C TYR A 69 6.29 -13.14 -19.34
N PRO A 70 5.54 -13.78 -18.41
CA PRO A 70 4.59 -13.04 -17.58
C PRO A 70 5.27 -12.06 -16.64
N TYR A 71 4.50 -11.07 -16.20
CA TYR A 71 4.95 -10.09 -15.22
C TYR A 71 4.82 -10.59 -13.79
N ASN A 72 5.94 -10.54 -13.07
CA ASN A 72 6.04 -10.69 -11.62
C ASN A 72 5.78 -9.32 -10.97
N LEU A 73 4.50 -8.98 -10.80
CA LEU A 73 4.08 -7.70 -10.21
C LEU A 73 4.19 -7.72 -8.68
N ARG A 74 4.43 -6.54 -8.10
CA ARG A 74 4.44 -6.32 -6.65
C ARG A 74 3.05 -6.00 -6.13
N ALA A 75 2.73 -6.51 -4.95
CA ALA A 75 1.56 -6.08 -4.21
C ALA A 75 1.64 -4.57 -3.94
N MET A 76 0.59 -3.82 -4.31
CA MET A 76 0.57 -2.36 -4.22
C MET A 76 -0.86 -1.86 -3.97
N GLY A 77 -0.99 -0.78 -3.20
CA GLY A 77 -2.28 -0.19 -2.83
C GLY A 77 -2.79 -0.72 -1.49
N ILE A 78 -4.12 -0.85 -1.36
CA ILE A 78 -4.77 -1.39 -0.16
C ILE A 78 -4.79 -2.91 -0.27
N ILE A 79 -3.78 -3.57 0.31
CA ILE A 79 -3.57 -5.02 0.21
C ILE A 79 -4.20 -5.82 1.35
N LYS A 80 -4.81 -5.12 2.32
CA LYS A 80 -5.54 -5.71 3.44
C LYS A 80 -6.84 -4.92 3.64
N ALA A 81 -7.92 -5.64 3.96
CA ALA A 81 -9.18 -5.02 4.29
C ALA A 81 -9.01 -4.05 5.49
N PRO A 82 -9.49 -2.80 5.39
CA PRO A 82 -9.53 -1.89 6.53
C PRO A 82 -10.41 -2.46 7.64
N ASN A 83 -9.98 -2.26 8.89
CA ASN A 83 -10.73 -2.63 10.08
C ASN A 83 -10.97 -1.40 10.95
N VAL A 84 -12.16 -1.32 11.54
CA VAL A 84 -12.53 -0.28 12.49
C VAL A 84 -12.36 -0.84 13.89
N LYS A 85 -11.69 -0.09 14.76
CA LYS A 85 -11.57 -0.38 16.20
C LYS A 85 -12.30 0.72 16.95
N VAL A 86 -13.09 0.33 17.94
CA VAL A 86 -13.70 1.28 18.88
C VAL A 86 -12.82 1.26 20.13
N ALA A 87 -12.20 2.39 20.45
CA ALA A 87 -11.48 2.55 21.72
C ALA A 87 -12.49 2.96 22.80
N GLU A 88 -12.48 2.27 23.93
CA GLU A 88 -13.16 2.75 25.13
C GLU A 88 -12.39 3.96 25.66
N GLY A 89 -12.97 5.14 25.55
CA GLY A 89 -12.36 6.33 26.13
C GLY A 89 -12.38 6.23 27.65
N ASN A 90 -11.21 6.28 28.29
CA ASN A 90 -11.16 6.68 29.70
C ASN A 90 -11.78 8.08 29.79
N LEU A 91 -12.81 8.20 30.63
CA LEU A 91 -13.45 9.47 30.99
C LEU A 91 -12.46 10.43 31.63
#